data_AF-A0A7K4F0F4-F1
#
_entry.id   AF-A0A7K4F0F4-F1
#
_cell.length_a   1.000
_cell.length_b   1.000
_cell.length_c   1.000
_cell.angle_alpha   90.00
_cell.angle_beta   90.00
_cell.angle_gamma   90.00
#
_symmetry.space_group_name_H-M   'P 1'
#
loop_
_entity.id
_entity.type
_entity.pdbx_description
1 polymer ?
#
loop_
_entity_poly.entity_id
_entity_poly.type
_entity_poly.pdbx_seq_one_letter_code
_entity_poly.pdbx_strand_id
1 'polypeptide(L)'
;MAKIKQNSPVLFYYNHSKKWLAKISKKESFHTHIGVIKHSDAIGKEYGSRLITNKDKYVYLLEPTMFDYVMKIQHGTQIVYPKDLGY
;
A
#
# COMPACT_ATOMS: atom_id res chain seq x y z
N MET A 1 5.54 -16.30 2.70
CA MET A 1 5.16 -15.07 3.44
C MET A 1 3.67 -15.11 3.74
N ALA A 2 3.11 -14.23 4.58
CA ALA A 2 1.67 -14.25 4.88
C ALA A 2 0.84 -13.92 3.62
N LYS A 3 -0.33 -14.55 3.46
CA LYS A 3 -1.25 -14.30 2.34
C LYS A 3 -2.17 -13.13 2.62
N ILE A 4 -2.35 -12.28 1.62
CA ILE A 4 -3.22 -11.11 1.64
C ILE A 4 -4.68 -11.57 1.53
N LYS A 5 -5.54 -11.07 2.42
CA LYS A 5 -6.98 -11.34 2.46
C LYS A 5 -7.76 -10.02 2.46
N GLN A 6 -9.08 -10.11 2.40
CA GLN A 6 -9.95 -8.96 2.64
C GLN A 6 -9.58 -8.30 3.98
N ASN A 7 -9.59 -6.97 4.03
CA ASN A 7 -9.20 -6.12 5.15
C ASN A 7 -7.73 -6.19 5.58
N SER A 8 -6.90 -6.99 4.90
CA SER A 8 -5.45 -6.96 5.14
C SER A 8 -4.87 -5.60 4.77
N PRO A 9 -3.99 -5.01 5.60
CA PRO A 9 -3.34 -3.76 5.26
C PRO A 9 -2.17 -4.01 4.31
N VAL A 10 -2.14 -3.31 3.19
CA VAL A 10 -1.13 -3.50 2.14
C VAL A 10 -0.54 -2.15 1.76
N LEU A 11 0.78 -2.10 1.70
CA LEU A 11 1.51 -1.00 1.07
C LEU A 11 1.82 -1.38 -0.37
N PHE A 12 1.14 -0.73 -1.32
CA PHE A 12 1.47 -0.81 -2.75
C PHE A 12 2.68 0.07 -3.02
N TYR A 13 3.85 -0.53 -3.15
CA TYR A 13 5.12 0.16 -3.35
C TYR A 13 5.48 0.21 -4.83
N TYR A 14 5.55 1.41 -5.42
CA TYR A 14 6.11 1.60 -6.76
C TYR A 14 7.57 2.05 -6.67
N ASN A 15 7.82 3.12 -5.91
CA ASN A 15 9.16 3.65 -5.65
C ASN A 15 9.16 4.46 -4.34
N HIS A 16 10.29 5.12 -4.03
CA HIS A 16 10.43 5.88 -2.78
C HIS A 16 9.40 6.99 -2.58
N SER A 17 8.96 7.66 -3.66
CA SER A 17 8.01 8.79 -3.57
C SER A 17 6.55 8.37 -3.78
N LYS A 18 6.31 7.27 -4.50
CA LYS A 18 4.97 6.79 -4.86
C LYS A 18 4.71 5.43 -4.20
N LYS A 19 3.97 5.51 -3.10
CA LYS A 19 3.47 4.37 -2.35
C LYS A 19 2.06 4.68 -1.85
N TRP A 20 1.19 3.69 -1.84
CA TRP A 20 -0.20 3.80 -1.40
C TRP A 20 -0.48 2.78 -0.32
N LEU A 21 -1.00 3.24 0.81
CA LEU A 21 -1.41 2.40 1.91
C LEU A 21 -2.92 2.22 1.86
N ALA A 22 -3.39 0.98 1.85
CA ALA A 22 -4.82 0.67 1.91
C ALA A 22 -5.11 -0.58 2.71
N LYS A 23 -6.35 -0.67 3.20
CA LYS A 23 -6.96 -1.95 3.55
C LYS A 23 -7.55 -2.57 2.29
N ILE A 24 -7.27 -3.84 2.06
CA ILE A 24 -7.73 -4.54 0.85
C ILE A 24 -9.24 -4.71 0.85
N SER A 25 -9.86 -4.31 -0.26
CA SER A 25 -11.30 -4.45 -0.49
C SER A 25 -11.57 -4.86 -1.92
N LYS A 26 -12.34 -5.94 -2.15
CA LYS A 26 -12.63 -6.48 -3.50
C LYS A 26 -13.16 -5.46 -4.52
N LYS A 27 -13.82 -4.39 -4.06
CA LYS A 27 -14.47 -3.39 -4.94
C LYS A 27 -13.63 -2.15 -5.20
N GLU A 28 -12.50 -2.00 -4.51
CA GLU A 28 -11.69 -0.79 -4.56
C GLU A 28 -10.53 -0.89 -5.53
N SER A 29 -10.10 0.28 -6.01
CA SER A 29 -8.93 0.41 -6.87
C SER A 29 -8.29 1.78 -6.73
N PHE A 30 -6.98 1.84 -6.97
CA PHE A 30 -6.26 3.09 -7.12
C PHE A 30 -6.14 3.45 -8.60
N HIS A 31 -6.57 4.66 -8.95
CA HIS A 31 -6.31 5.27 -10.24
C HIS A 31 -5.08 6.15 -10.12
N THR A 32 -4.01 5.79 -10.81
CA THR A 32 -2.72 6.45 -10.68
C THR A 32 -2.13 6.78 -12.04
N HIS A 33 -1.12 7.64 -12.07
CA HIS A 33 -0.36 7.93 -13.30
C HIS A 33 0.23 6.68 -13.98
N ILE A 34 0.57 5.64 -13.22
CA ILE A 34 1.12 4.37 -13.70
C ILE A 34 0.06 3.33 -14.06
N GLY A 35 -1.22 3.70 -14.06
CA GLY A 35 -2.34 2.81 -14.35
C GLY A 35 -3.19 2.51 -13.13
N VAL A 36 -4.08 1.54 -13.29
CA VAL A 36 -5.05 1.11 -12.29
C VAL A 36 -4.48 -0.05 -11.49
N ILE A 37 -4.58 0.04 -10.17
CA ILE A 37 -4.22 -1.02 -9.23
C ILE A 37 -5.51 -1.49 -8.58
N LYS A 38 -6.01 -2.67 -8.95
CA LYS A 38 -7.22 -3.24 -8.35
C LYS A 38 -6.86 -4.00 -7.09
N HIS A 39 -7.58 -3.73 -5.99
CA HIS A 39 -7.34 -4.44 -4.73
C HIS A 39 -7.68 -5.93 -4.83
N SER A 40 -8.62 -6.30 -5.71
CA SER A 40 -8.96 -7.70 -6.01
C SER A 40 -7.74 -8.53 -6.40
N ASP A 41 -6.79 -7.93 -7.11
CA ASP A 41 -5.65 -8.63 -7.70
C ASP A 41 -4.59 -8.96 -6.65
N ALA A 42 -4.62 -8.28 -5.50
CA ALA A 42 -3.77 -8.57 -4.35
C ALA A 42 -4.28 -9.75 -3.50
N ILE A 43 -5.58 -10.03 -3.50
CA ILE A 43 -6.17 -11.07 -2.66
C ILE A 43 -5.63 -12.45 -3.06
N GLY A 44 -5.16 -13.22 -2.08
CA GLY A 44 -4.60 -14.56 -2.27
C GLY A 44 -3.11 -14.56 -2.63
N LYS A 45 -2.53 -13.41 -3.00
CA LYS A 45 -1.07 -13.27 -3.15
C LYS A 45 -0.39 -13.19 -1.80
N GLU A 46 0.88 -13.57 -1.77
CA GLU A 46 1.72 -13.35 -0.60
C GLU A 46 2.24 -11.92 -0.59
N TYR A 47 2.45 -11.36 0.60
CA TYR A 47 3.28 -10.16 0.72
C TYR A 47 4.65 -10.40 0.07
N GLY A 48 5.25 -9.34 -0.46
CA GLY A 48 6.43 -9.39 -1.33
C GLY A 48 6.10 -9.62 -2.81
N SER A 49 4.90 -10.11 -3.15
CA SER A 49 4.49 -10.30 -4.56
C SER A 49 4.38 -8.97 -5.31
N ARG A 50 4.39 -9.03 -6.64
CA ARG A 50 4.10 -7.89 -7.52
C ARG A 50 2.76 -7.99 -8.22
N LEU A 51 2.16 -6.83 -8.50
CA LEU A 51 1.05 -6.64 -9.44
C LEU A 51 1.52 -5.86 -10.64
N ILE A 52 1.00 -6.17 -11.82
CA ILE A 52 1.22 -5.41 -13.06
C ILE A 52 -0.06 -4.61 -13.34
N THR A 53 0.09 -3.31 -13.60
CA THR A 53 -1.01 -2.42 -13.95
C THR A 53 -1.33 -2.54 -15.44
N ASN A 54 -2.44 -1.93 -15.87
CA ASN A 54 -2.82 -1.86 -17.28
C ASN A 54 -1.88 -1.00 -18.16
N LYS A 55 -0.80 -0.42 -17.61
CA LYS A 55 0.24 0.31 -18.35
C LYS A 55 1.60 -0.39 -18.27
N ASP A 56 1.61 -1.68 -17.98
CA ASP A 56 2.82 -2.52 -17.85
C ASP A 56 3.85 -2.01 -16.81
N LYS A 57 3.37 -1.26 -15.82
CA LYS A 57 4.15 -0.91 -14.62
C LYS A 57 3.79 -1.86 -13.50
N TYR A 58 4.71 -2.10 -12.58
CA TYR A 58 4.44 -3.00 -11.46
C TYR A 58 4.58 -2.31 -10.10
N VAL A 59 3.86 -2.81 -9.12
CA VAL A 59 3.99 -2.43 -7.71
C VAL A 59 4.23 -3.68 -6.87
N TYR A 60 5.02 -3.55 -5.81
CA TYR A 60 5.16 -4.58 -4.78
C TYR A 60 4.05 -4.46 -3.74
N LEU A 61 3.61 -5.62 -3.22
CA LEU A 61 2.61 -5.73 -2.16
C LEU A 61 3.34 -5.97 -0.84
N LEU A 62 3.60 -4.93 -0.06
CA LEU A 62 4.40 -5.04 1.16
C LEU A 62 3.52 -4.98 2.41
N GLU A 63 3.97 -5.64 3.47
CA GLU A 63 3.42 -5.40 4.81
C GLU A 63 3.82 -3.98 5.25
N PRO A 64 2.86 -3.13 5.63
CA PRO A 64 3.17 -1.77 6.04
C PRO A 64 3.84 -1.73 7.41
N THR A 65 4.85 -0.86 7.53
CA THR A 65 5.50 -0.56 8.80
C THR A 65 4.75 0.51 9.58
N MET A 66 5.09 0.69 10.86
CA MET A 66 4.58 1.82 11.64
C MET A 66 4.92 3.17 11.01
N PHE A 67 6.10 3.29 10.38
CA PHE A 67 6.47 4.48 9.63
C PHE A 67 5.49 4.73 8.48
N ASP A 68 5.10 3.70 7.74
CA ASP A 68 4.16 3.85 6.64
C ASP A 68 2.78 4.31 7.13
N TYR A 69 2.30 3.78 8.25
CA TYR A 69 1.04 4.25 8.85
C TYR A 69 1.12 5.71 9.26
N VAL A 70 2.16 6.11 10.00
CA VAL A 70 2.35 7.50 10.44
C VAL A 70 2.45 8.46 9.26
N MET A 71 3.07 8.05 8.15
CA MET A 71 3.29 8.92 7.00
C MET A 71 2.18 8.89 5.93
N LYS A 72 1.26 7.92 5.95
CA LYS A 72 0.28 7.70 4.87
C LYS A 72 -1.18 7.69 5.30
N ILE A 73 -1.48 7.58 6.59
CA ILE A 73 -2.84 7.78 7.06
C ILE A 73 -3.24 9.25 6.80
N GLN A 74 -4.52 9.49 6.51
CA GLN A 74 -5.05 10.84 6.40
C GLN A 74 -4.90 11.58 7.74
N HIS A 75 -4.20 12.71 7.73
CA HIS A 75 -4.03 13.54 8.93
C HIS A 75 -5.19 14.53 9.05
N GLY A 76 -6.02 14.35 10.07
CA GLY A 76 -7.01 15.35 10.49
C GLY A 76 -6.46 16.34 11.53
N THR A 77 -5.27 16.07 12.07
CA THR A 77 -4.63 16.83 13.16
C THR A 77 -3.12 16.87 12.95
N GLN A 78 -2.45 17.70 13.74
CA GLN A 78 -0.99 17.69 13.82
C GLN A 78 -0.51 16.34 14.38
N ILE A 79 0.50 15.77 13.73
CA ILE A 79 1.14 14.51 14.15
C ILE A 79 2.55 14.76 14.68
N VAL A 80 3.04 13.78 15.46
CA VAL A 80 4.45 13.65 15.78
C VAL A 80 5.10 12.79 14.70
N TYR A 81 6.17 13.30 14.07
CA TYR A 81 6.82 12.60 12.99
C TYR A 81 7.72 11.47 13.51
N PRO A 82 8.02 10.44 12.70
CA PRO A 82 8.84 9.30 13.14
C PRO A 82 10.20 9.68 13.72
N LYS A 83 10.81 10.79 13.25
CA LYS A 83 12.07 11.32 13.80
C LYS A 83 11.97 11.74 15.26
N ASP A 84 10.78 12.15 15.71
CA ASP A 84 10.51 12.64 17.06
C ASP A 84 9.88 11.55 17.94
N LEU A 85 9.31 10.49 17.35
CA LEU A 85 8.74 9.34 18.07
C LEU A 85 9.80 8.34 18.56
N GLY A 86 10.96 8.28 17.90
CA GLY A 86 12.00 7.30 18.18
C GLY A 86 13.14 7.79 19.07
N TYR A 87 13.03 8.99 19.64
CA TYR A 87 13.96 9.55 20.62
C TYR A 87 13.48 9.22 22.04
#